data_AF-A0A1G0DMN3-F1
#
_entry.id   AF-A0A1G0DMN3-F1
#
_cell.length_a   1.000
_cell.length_b   1.000
_cell.length_c   1.000
_cell.angle_alpha   90.00
_cell.angle_beta   90.00
_cell.angle_gamma   90.00
#
_symmetry.space_group_name_H-M   'P 1'
#
loop_
_entity.id
_entity.type
_entity.pdbx_description
1 polymer ?
#
loop_
_entity_poly.entity_id
_entity_poly.type
_entity_poly.pdbx_seq_one_letter_code
_entity_poly.pdbx_strand_id
1 'polypeptide(L)'
;MGLTFPRNPKFHRRFFALLDVGFDAWEPNRKRKSYKGREMVKNRDQFREDVIILAGHYEQTFDLKGRMVIRAKSIKFARMDDVQFERLYQDVIAVLLREVCVHYKDRAELDDTVDRILGFAS
;
A
#
# COMPACT_ATOMS: atom_id res chain seq x y z
N MET A 1 4.59 -29.64 9.32
CA MET A 1 4.16 -28.91 10.53
C MET A 1 4.10 -27.44 10.15
N GLY A 2 2.95 -26.97 9.67
CA GLY A 2 2.80 -25.60 9.17
C GLY A 2 2.61 -24.63 10.33
N LEU A 3 3.56 -23.72 10.52
CA LEU A 3 3.42 -22.58 11.42
C LEU A 3 2.25 -21.73 10.93
N THR A 4 1.09 -21.90 11.55
CA THR A 4 -0.04 -20.98 11.43
C THR A 4 0.24 -19.85 12.42
N PHE A 5 0.60 -18.69 11.89
CA PHE A 5 0.74 -17.50 12.72
C PHE A 5 -0.69 -17.05 13.08
N PRO A 6 -1.00 -16.73 14.35
CA PRO A 6 -2.33 -16.23 14.65
C PRO A 6 -2.54 -14.92 13.89
N ARG A 7 -3.75 -14.72 13.34
CA ARG A 7 -4.24 -13.41 12.84
C ARG A 7 -3.72 -12.34 13.79
N ASN A 8 -2.78 -11.53 13.35
CA ASN A 8 -2.08 -10.60 14.22
C ASN A 8 -2.61 -9.20 13.92
N PRO A 9 -3.51 -8.65 14.76
CA PRO A 9 -3.96 -7.27 14.64
C PRO A 9 -2.82 -6.25 14.59
N LYS A 10 -1.62 -6.60 15.09
CA LYS A 10 -0.45 -5.73 14.99
C LYS A 10 0.07 -5.64 13.54
N PHE A 11 0.02 -6.73 12.76
CA PHE A 11 0.47 -6.71 11.37
C PHE A 11 -0.43 -5.86 10.47
N HIS A 12 -1.76 -5.89 10.67
CA HIS A 12 -2.66 -5.00 9.92
C HIS A 12 -2.42 -3.53 10.26
N ARG A 13 -2.24 -3.22 11.55
CA ARG A 13 -1.89 -1.86 11.97
C ARG A 13 -0.57 -1.39 11.35
N ARG A 14 0.44 -2.27 11.32
CA ARG A 14 1.73 -2.02 10.67
C ARG A 14 1.61 -1.76 9.18
N PHE A 15 0.82 -2.57 8.47
CA PHE A 15 0.58 -2.37 7.05
C PHE A 15 -0.07 -1.03 6.73
N PHE A 16 -1.10 -0.64 7.48
CA PHE A 16 -1.74 0.66 7.25
C PHE A 16 -0.85 1.84 7.63
N ALA A 17 -0.12 1.76 8.75
CA ALA A 17 0.85 2.78 9.13
C ALA A 17 1.94 2.96 8.08
N LEU A 18 2.45 1.86 7.50
CA LEU A 18 3.41 1.90 6.40
C LEU A 18 2.85 2.63 5.17
N LEU A 19 1.59 2.35 4.79
CA LEU A 19 0.93 3.06 3.70
C LEU A 19 0.73 4.55 4.00
N ASP A 20 0.47 4.91 5.25
CA ASP A 20 0.32 6.31 5.68
C ASP A 20 1.65 7.06 5.55
N VAL A 21 2.76 6.45 6.01
CA VAL A 21 4.11 7.00 5.82
C VAL A 21 4.43 7.20 4.34
N GLY A 22 4.15 6.20 3.51
CA GLY A 22 4.34 6.31 2.07
C GLY A 22 3.46 7.40 1.46
N PHE A 23 2.20 7.50 1.86
CA PHE A 23 1.29 8.51 1.35
C PHE A 23 1.75 9.93 1.70
N ASP A 24 2.21 10.14 2.93
CA ASP A 24 2.70 11.44 3.39
C ASP A 24 4.00 11.85 2.67
N ALA A 25 4.88 10.90 2.36
CA ALA A 25 6.12 11.13 1.63
C ALA A 25 5.95 11.26 0.10
N TRP A 26 4.83 10.77 -0.46
CA TRP A 26 4.63 10.70 -1.90
C TRP A 26 3.98 11.95 -2.50
N GLU A 27 4.66 12.61 -3.42
CA GLU A 27 4.12 13.77 -4.12
C GLU A 27 3.77 13.43 -5.57
N PRO A 28 2.50 13.58 -6.00
CA PRO A 28 2.12 13.30 -7.37
C PRO A 28 2.78 14.28 -8.33
N ASN A 29 3.42 13.76 -9.38
CA ASN A 29 3.94 14.57 -10.48
C ASN A 29 2.78 15.11 -11.35
N ARG A 30 2.15 16.19 -10.87
CA ARG A 30 0.94 16.76 -11.49
C ARG A 30 1.30 17.77 -12.59
N LYS A 31 1.01 17.40 -13.84
CA LYS A 31 0.95 18.38 -14.96
C LYS A 31 -0.34 19.21 -14.96
N ARG A 32 -1.42 18.73 -14.31
CA ARG A 32 -2.73 19.41 -14.21
C ARG A 32 -3.15 19.49 -12.74
N LYS A 33 -3.60 20.67 -12.30
CA LYS A 33 -4.02 20.93 -10.90
C LYS A 33 -5.54 20.82 -10.69
N SER A 34 -6.33 20.86 -11.76
CA SER A 34 -7.79 20.81 -11.70
C SER A 34 -8.41 20.15 -12.92
N TYR A 35 -9.60 19.56 -12.76
CA TYR A 35 -10.44 19.05 -13.85
C TYR A 35 -11.89 19.47 -13.63
N LYS A 36 -12.53 20.06 -14.67
CA LYS A 36 -13.92 20.56 -14.60
C LYS A 36 -14.22 21.42 -13.36
N GLY A 37 -13.31 22.35 -13.04
CA GLY A 37 -13.47 23.26 -11.90
C GLY A 37 -13.26 22.63 -10.52
N ARG A 38 -12.88 21.36 -10.44
CA ARG A 38 -12.55 20.67 -9.18
C ARG A 38 -11.05 20.52 -9.05
N GLU A 39 -10.52 20.87 -7.89
CA GLU A 39 -9.13 20.63 -7.56
C GLU A 39 -8.83 19.12 -7.52
N MET A 40 -7.69 18.75 -8.07
CA MET A 40 -7.18 17.39 -7.96
C MET A 40 -6.30 17.30 -6.72
N VAL A 41 -6.76 16.60 -5.68
CA VAL A 41 -6.03 16.41 -4.41
C VAL A 41 -5.47 15.00 -4.28
N LYS A 42 -4.54 14.79 -3.33
CA LYS A 42 -4.03 13.44 -3.02
C LYS A 42 -5.19 12.63 -2.45
N ASN A 43 -5.31 11.36 -2.82
CA ASN A 43 -6.32 10.48 -2.27
C ASN A 43 -5.63 9.22 -1.74
N ARG A 44 -5.78 8.98 -0.44
CA ARG A 44 -5.13 7.87 0.27
C ARG A 44 -5.56 6.50 -0.25
N ASP A 45 -6.86 6.34 -0.51
CA ASP A 45 -7.40 5.07 -1.00
C ASP A 45 -6.89 4.74 -2.40
N GLN A 46 -6.84 5.75 -3.28
CA GLN A 46 -6.25 5.61 -4.62
C GLN A 46 -4.76 5.27 -4.53
N PHE A 47 -3.99 5.98 -3.69
CA PHE A 47 -2.57 5.70 -3.49
C PHE A 47 -2.34 4.26 -3.04
N ARG A 48 -3.13 3.78 -2.07
CA ARG A 48 -3.08 2.40 -1.61
C ARG A 48 -3.37 1.41 -2.76
N GLU A 49 -4.40 1.66 -3.56
CA GLU A 49 -4.70 0.80 -4.72
C GLU A 49 -3.54 0.77 -5.71
N ASP A 50 -2.97 1.92 -6.03
CA ASP A 50 -1.85 2.04 -6.97
C ASP A 50 -0.62 1.27 -6.46
N VAL A 51 -0.27 1.40 -5.18
CA VAL A 51 0.83 0.66 -4.56
C VAL A 51 0.60 -0.86 -4.61
N ILE A 52 -0.62 -1.33 -4.33
CA ILE A 52 -0.97 -2.76 -4.41
C ILE A 52 -0.89 -3.27 -5.85
N ILE A 53 -1.33 -2.47 -6.83
CA ILE A 53 -1.21 -2.81 -8.25
C ILE A 53 0.25 -2.91 -8.66
N LEU A 54 1.09 -1.92 -8.28
CA LEU A 54 2.52 -1.92 -8.55
C LEU A 54 3.25 -3.08 -7.87
N ALA A 55 2.72 -3.57 -6.74
CA ALA A 55 3.21 -4.75 -6.04
C ALA A 55 2.82 -6.07 -6.73
N GLY A 56 2.08 -6.01 -7.84
CA GLY A 56 1.63 -7.19 -8.61
C GLY A 56 0.37 -7.85 -8.08
N HIS A 57 -0.31 -7.24 -7.09
CA HIS A 57 -1.50 -7.79 -6.45
C HIS A 57 -2.78 -7.22 -7.06
N TYR A 58 -2.99 -7.46 -8.34
CA TYR A 58 -4.14 -6.93 -9.07
C TYR A 58 -4.92 -8.00 -9.83
N GLU A 59 -6.12 -7.63 -10.26
CA GLU A 59 -6.93 -8.36 -11.22
C GLU A 59 -7.20 -7.49 -12.45
N GLN A 60 -7.36 -8.16 -13.59
CA GLN A 60 -7.77 -7.53 -14.83
C GLN A 60 -9.28 -7.71 -14.96
N THR A 61 -9.98 -6.61 -15.18
CA THR A 61 -11.44 -6.55 -15.32
C THR A 61 -11.79 -5.64 -16.49
N PHE A 62 -13.08 -5.48 -16.77
CA PHE A 62 -13.58 -4.60 -17.82
C PHE A 62 -14.57 -3.60 -17.23
N ASP A 63 -14.52 -2.37 -17.71
CA ASP A 63 -15.56 -1.39 -17.40
C ASP A 63 -16.82 -1.64 -18.25
N LEU A 64 -17.87 -0.84 -18.00
CA LEU A 64 -19.14 -0.93 -18.74
C LEU A 64 -19.00 -0.66 -20.25
N LYS A 65 -17.86 -0.16 -20.72
CA LYS A 65 -17.56 0.07 -22.14
C LYS A 65 -16.69 -1.03 -22.73
N GLY A 66 -16.44 -2.12 -22.00
CA GLY A 66 -15.58 -3.23 -22.44
C GLY A 66 -14.10 -2.89 -22.44
N ARG A 67 -13.66 -1.77 -21.83
CA ARG A 67 -12.25 -1.42 -21.75
C ARG A 67 -11.60 -2.15 -20.58
N MET A 68 -10.42 -2.71 -20.82
CA MET A 68 -9.65 -3.36 -19.77
C MET A 68 -9.26 -2.35 -18.69
N VAL A 69 -9.48 -2.72 -17.44
CA VAL A 69 -9.12 -1.95 -16.24
C VAL A 69 -8.40 -2.87 -15.29
N ILE A 70 -7.33 -2.36 -14.67
CA ILE A 70 -6.63 -3.05 -13.59
C ILE A 70 -7.22 -2.58 -12.26
N ARG A 71 -7.50 -3.53 -11.36
CA ARG A 71 -8.00 -3.25 -10.00
C ARG A 71 -7.11 -3.93 -8.98
N ALA A 72 -6.79 -3.24 -7.89
CA ALA A 72 -6.12 -3.84 -6.76
C ALA A 72 -6.97 -5.00 -6.21
N LYS A 73 -6.35 -6.14 -5.93
CA LYS A 73 -7.05 -7.26 -5.28
C LYS A 73 -7.57 -6.78 -3.92
N SER A 74 -8.85 -7.07 -3.65
CA SER A 74 -9.45 -6.72 -2.37
C SER A 74 -8.71 -7.44 -1.25
N ILE A 75 -8.02 -6.67 -0.40
CA ILE A 75 -7.35 -7.22 0.78
C ILE A 75 -8.41 -7.39 1.88
N LYS A 76 -9.28 -8.40 1.74
CA LYS A 76 -10.15 -8.83 2.84
C LYS A 76 -9.31 -9.63 3.82
N PHE A 77 -8.60 -8.92 4.69
CA PHE A 77 -7.70 -9.45 5.71
C PHE A 77 -8.27 -10.63 6.50
N ALA A 78 -9.58 -10.67 6.76
CA ALA A 78 -10.22 -11.78 7.48
C ALA A 78 -10.24 -13.11 6.72
N ARG A 79 -10.03 -13.09 5.40
CA ARG A 79 -10.11 -14.25 4.49
C ARG A 79 -8.77 -14.62 3.86
N MET A 80 -7.73 -13.82 4.05
CA MET A 80 -6.39 -14.08 3.52
C MET A 80 -5.61 -14.94 4.53
N ASP A 81 -4.85 -15.93 4.05
CA ASP A 81 -3.93 -16.67 4.92
C ASP A 81 -2.68 -15.83 5.24
N ASP A 82 -1.98 -16.15 6.34
CA ASP A 82 -0.86 -15.34 6.80
C ASP A 82 0.32 -15.30 5.82
N VAL A 83 0.50 -16.36 5.02
CA VAL A 83 1.58 -16.45 4.04
C VAL A 83 1.32 -15.50 2.88
N GLN A 84 0.08 -15.45 2.39
CA GLN A 84 -0.36 -14.53 1.36
C GLN A 84 -0.26 -13.07 1.83
N PHE A 85 -0.64 -12.82 3.08
CA PHE A 85 -0.54 -11.48 3.65
C PHE A 85 0.92 -11.05 3.84
N GLU A 86 1.78 -11.92 4.36
CA GLU A 86 3.22 -11.63 4.51
C GLU A 86 3.84 -11.30 3.15
N ARG A 87 3.51 -12.08 2.12
CA ARG A 87 3.98 -11.80 0.76
C ARG A 87 3.52 -10.43 0.25
N LEU A 88 2.23 -10.11 0.40
CA LEU A 88 1.69 -8.80 0.07
C LEU A 88 2.43 -7.68 0.82
N TYR A 89 2.69 -7.87 2.12
CA TYR A 89 3.39 -6.91 2.95
C TYR A 89 4.82 -6.65 2.43
N GLN A 90 5.56 -7.71 2.12
CA GLN A 90 6.92 -7.60 1.55
C GLN A 90 6.92 -6.90 0.18
N ASP A 91 6.00 -7.27 -0.71
CA ASP A 91 5.92 -6.71 -2.06
C ASP A 91 5.56 -5.20 -2.00
N VAL A 92 4.69 -4.80 -1.08
CA VAL A 92 4.33 -3.39 -0.86
C VAL A 92 5.50 -2.57 -0.32
N ILE A 93 6.28 -3.10 0.64
CA ILE A 93 7.50 -2.43 1.11
C ILE A 93 8.46 -2.17 -0.06
N ALA A 94 8.67 -3.17 -0.91
CA ALA A 94 9.58 -3.06 -2.05
C ALA A 94 9.13 -1.95 -3.03
N VAL A 95 7.83 -1.82 -3.28
CA VAL A 95 7.28 -0.71 -4.10
C VAL A 95 7.48 0.63 -3.41
N LEU A 96 7.14 0.76 -2.13
CA LEU A 96 7.26 2.03 -1.42
C LEU A 96 8.70 2.52 -1.37
N LEU A 97 9.68 1.66 -1.09
CA LEU A 97 11.10 2.01 -1.12
C LEU A 97 11.56 2.48 -2.50
N ARG A 98 11.10 1.80 -3.56
CA ARG A 98 11.54 2.09 -4.93
C ARG A 98 10.90 3.36 -5.50
N GLU A 99 9.61 3.56 -5.27
CA GLU A 99 8.82 4.57 -5.98
C GLU A 99 8.58 5.86 -5.16
N VAL A 100 8.71 5.79 -3.84
CA VAL A 100 8.28 6.87 -2.93
C VAL A 100 9.38 7.24 -1.94
N CYS A 101 9.81 6.27 -1.15
CA CYS A 101 10.74 6.40 -0.04
C CYS A 101 12.20 6.38 -0.51
N VAL A 102 12.51 7.06 -1.62
CA VAL A 102 13.85 7.06 -2.24
C VAL A 102 14.94 7.67 -1.36
N HIS A 103 14.55 8.38 -0.30
CA HIS A 103 15.46 8.95 0.70
C HIS A 103 15.80 7.98 1.84
N TYR A 104 15.07 6.87 1.98
CA TYR A 104 15.41 5.83 2.93
C TYR A 104 16.52 4.96 2.35
N LYS A 105 17.52 4.65 3.18
CA LYS A 105 18.70 3.91 2.77
C LYS A 105 18.35 2.45 2.44
N ASP A 106 17.50 1.85 3.26
CA ASP A 106 17.14 0.44 3.14
C ASP A 106 15.81 0.10 3.85
N ARG A 107 15.42 -1.17 3.78
CA ARG A 107 14.22 -1.71 4.42
C ARG A 107 14.25 -1.59 5.93
N ALA A 108 15.42 -1.72 6.57
CA ALA A 108 15.52 -1.68 8.02
C ALA A 108 15.18 -0.28 8.55
N GLU A 109 15.67 0.77 7.90
CA GLU A 109 15.35 2.16 8.27
C GLU A 109 13.85 2.47 8.13
N LEU A 110 13.20 1.93 7.09
CA LEU A 110 11.76 2.07 6.90
C LEU A 110 10.98 1.28 7.96
N ASP A 111 11.37 0.04 8.25
CA ASP A 111 10.77 -0.79 9.28
C ASP A 111 10.89 -0.13 10.66
N ASP A 112 12.05 0.42 11.02
CA ASP A 112 12.27 1.15 12.28
C ASP A 112 11.39 2.41 12.38
N THR A 113 11.20 3.13 11.26
CA THR A 113 10.34 4.31 11.21
C THR A 113 8.88 3.94 11.45
N VAL A 114 8.41 2.86 10.81
CA VAL A 114 7.05 2.35 11.01
C VAL A 114 6.87 1.86 12.44
N ASP A 115 7.84 1.13 12.99
CA ASP A 115 7.78 0.62 14.36
C ASP A 115 7.80 1.76 15.40
N ARG A 116 8.54 2.83 15.13
CA ARG A 116 8.52 4.06 15.94
C ARG A 116 7.15 4.72 15.93
N ILE A 117 6.52 4.86 14.75
CA ILE A 117 5.17 5.43 14.61
C ILE A 117 4.13 4.59 15.36
N LEU A 118 4.23 3.26 15.26
CA LEU A 118 3.37 2.35 15.99
C LEU A 118 3.63 2.32 17.50
N GLY A 119 4.89 2.48 17.93
CA GLY A 119 5.30 2.51 19.33
C GLY A 119 4.86 3.78 20.05
N PHE A 120 4.82 4.91 19.34
CA PHE A 120 4.24 6.17 19.83
C PHE A 120 2.71 6.21 19.81
N ALA A 121 2.06 5.23 19.16
CA ALA A 121 0.60 5.07 19.16
C ALA A 121 0.10 4.15 20.29
N SER A 122 0.82 4.10 21.43
CA SER A 122 0.42 3.38 22.64
C SER A 122 -0.29 4.27 23.64
#